data_AF-A0A5E4IRF7-F1
#
_entry.id   AF-A0A5E4IRF7-F1
#
_cell.length_a   1.000
_cell.length_b   1.000
_cell.length_c   1.000
_cell.angle_alpha   90.00
_cell.angle_beta   90.00
_cell.angle_gamma   90.00
#
_symmetry.space_group_name_H-M   'P 1'
#
loop_
_entity.id
_entity.type
_entity.pdbx_description
1 polymer ?
#
loop_
_entity_poly.entity_id
_entity_poly.type
_entity_poly.pdbx_seq_one_letter_code
_entity_poly.pdbx_strand_id
1 'polypeptide(L)'
;MAYTDNPTGSFADLVRLKAGDTEGSPILSDEAILAFLENNDNNVLLASAEACEALAAHYADNPAEVVGDLEGAVTKTQNFLRAADRYRAQAAEEKAAAEKETSNRPRRPGYSTDALNRGSVFKRGTCSGN
;
A
#
# COMPACT_ATOMS: atom_id res chain seq x y z
N MET A 1 -21.85 4.67 -4.09
CA MET A 1 -22.12 3.61 -3.12
C MET A 1 -21.76 4.15 -1.74
N ALA A 2 -22.71 4.22 -0.81
CA ALA A 2 -22.43 4.68 0.55
C ALA A 2 -21.45 3.72 1.24
N TYR A 3 -20.60 4.25 2.13
CA TYR A 3 -19.68 3.50 2.97
C TYR A 3 -20.40 2.31 3.61
N THR A 4 -19.90 1.09 3.36
CA THR A 4 -20.59 -0.17 3.72
C THR A 4 -20.26 -0.67 5.13
N ASP A 5 -19.57 0.13 5.96
CA ASP A 5 -19.14 -0.22 7.32
C ASP A 5 -18.36 -1.55 7.41
N ASN A 6 -17.81 -2.03 6.30
CA ASN A 6 -17.12 -3.32 6.20
C ASN A 6 -15.66 -3.14 5.76
N PRO A 7 -14.77 -2.69 6.65
CA PRO A 7 -13.37 -2.41 6.31
C PRO A 7 -12.56 -3.67 5.96
N THR A 8 -13.09 -4.86 6.18
CA THR A 8 -12.47 -6.14 5.77
C THR A 8 -12.95 -6.64 4.41
N GLY A 9 -14.03 -6.07 3.85
CA GLY A 9 -14.64 -6.50 2.58
C GLY A 9 -14.20 -5.70 1.35
N SER A 10 -13.78 -4.45 1.51
CA SER A 10 -13.38 -3.55 0.41
C SER A 10 -12.18 -2.69 0.78
N PHE A 11 -11.18 -2.64 -0.11
CA PHE A 11 -10.03 -1.75 0.06
C PHE A 11 -10.45 -0.28 0.09
N ALA A 12 -11.51 0.09 -0.64
CA ALA A 12 -12.04 1.46 -0.65
C ALA A 12 -12.63 1.85 0.72
N ASP A 13 -13.34 0.94 1.39
CA ASP A 13 -13.85 1.16 2.74
C ASP A 13 -12.71 1.24 3.77
N LEU A 14 -11.63 0.48 3.57
CA LEU A 14 -10.44 0.56 4.41
C LEU A 14 -9.73 1.91 4.26
N VAL A 15 -9.62 2.43 3.03
CA VAL A 15 -9.09 3.78 2.77
C VAL A 15 -9.97 4.85 3.43
N ARG A 16 -11.31 4.77 3.30
CA ARG A 16 -12.23 5.71 3.98
C ARG A 16 -12.05 5.71 5.48
N LEU A 17 -12.02 4.52 6.08
CA LEU A 17 -11.81 4.36 7.52
C LEU A 17 -10.50 4.99 7.98
N LYS A 18 -9.40 4.76 7.23
CA LYS A 18 -8.08 5.31 7.54
C LYS A 18 -7.96 6.81 7.30
N ALA A 19 -8.63 7.33 6.27
CA ALA A 19 -8.69 8.76 5.96
C ALA A 19 -9.59 9.53 6.93
N GLY A 20 -10.49 8.84 7.64
CA GLY A 20 -11.46 9.43 8.56
C GLY A 20 -12.74 9.94 7.86
N ASP A 21 -12.92 9.62 6.58
CA ASP A 21 -14.10 9.99 5.78
C ASP A 21 -15.24 8.97 5.99
N THR A 22 -15.70 8.87 7.25
CA THR A 22 -16.71 7.89 7.71
C THR A 22 -18.00 8.54 8.18
N GLU A 23 -18.08 9.87 8.18
CA GLU A 23 -19.28 10.60 8.55
C GLU A 23 -20.39 10.41 7.50
N GLY A 24 -21.66 10.66 7.90
CA GLY A 24 -22.83 10.37 7.07
C GLY A 24 -22.88 11.08 5.70
N SER A 25 -22.03 12.08 5.48
CA SER A 25 -21.81 12.76 4.21
C SER A 25 -20.32 12.68 3.85
N PRO A 26 -19.87 11.62 3.16
CA PRO A 26 -18.46 11.50 2.78
C PRO A 26 -18.07 12.65 1.83
N ILE A 27 -16.92 13.25 2.10
CA ILE A 27 -16.35 14.33 1.28
C ILE A 27 -15.77 13.76 -0.01
N LEU A 28 -15.15 12.57 0.08
CA LEU A 28 -14.54 11.91 -1.06
C LEU A 28 -15.55 10.98 -1.73
N SER A 29 -15.71 11.12 -3.05
CA SER A 29 -16.48 10.18 -3.85
C SER A 29 -15.79 8.81 -3.94
N ASP A 30 -16.56 7.75 -4.18
CA ASP A 30 -16.00 6.41 -4.37
C ASP A 30 -14.99 6.38 -5.52
N GLU A 31 -15.30 7.11 -6.60
CA GLU A 31 -14.47 7.21 -7.79
C GLU A 31 -13.10 7.82 -7.47
N ALA A 32 -13.05 8.84 -6.61
CA ALA A 32 -11.79 9.43 -6.17
C ALA A 32 -10.94 8.42 -5.38
N ILE A 33 -11.57 7.64 -4.50
CA ILE A 33 -10.88 6.64 -3.68
C ILE A 33 -10.37 5.48 -4.54
N LEU A 34 -11.14 5.05 -5.52
CA LEU A 34 -10.71 4.05 -6.48
C LEU A 34 -9.53 4.56 -7.31
N ALA A 35 -9.55 5.82 -7.75
CA ALA A 35 -8.42 6.42 -8.47
C ALA A 35 -7.14 6.46 -7.62
N PHE A 36 -7.24 6.79 -6.32
CA PHE A 36 -6.07 6.75 -5.42
C PHE A 36 -5.51 5.34 -5.22
N LEU A 37 -6.39 4.32 -5.17
CA LEU A 37 -5.98 2.92 -5.10
C LEU A 37 -5.30 2.47 -6.40
N GLU A 38 -5.87 2.81 -7.55
CA GLU A 38 -5.30 2.46 -8.87
C GLU A 38 -3.93 3.11 -9.08
N ASN A 39 -3.76 4.39 -8.70
CA ASN A 39 -2.49 5.10 -8.81
C ASN A 39 -1.37 4.50 -7.94
N ASN A 40 -1.74 3.78 -6.87
CA ASN A 40 -0.82 3.24 -5.89
C ASN A 40 -0.76 1.71 -5.88
N ASP A 41 -1.11 1.04 -6.98
CA ASP A 41 -1.08 -0.43 -7.11
C ASP A 41 -1.91 -1.17 -6.04
N ASN A 42 -3.08 -0.61 -5.66
CA ASN A 42 -3.93 -1.06 -4.56
C ASN A 42 -3.25 -1.02 -3.17
N ASN A 43 -2.18 -0.23 -3.01
CA ASN A 43 -1.58 -0.02 -1.71
C ASN A 43 -2.46 0.93 -0.87
N VAL A 44 -3.13 0.34 0.11
CA VAL A 44 -4.08 1.06 0.97
C VAL A 44 -3.41 2.18 1.77
N LEU A 45 -2.16 2.02 2.21
CA LEU A 45 -1.48 3.06 3.00
C LEU A 45 -1.18 4.29 2.16
N LEU A 46 -0.69 4.11 0.94
CA LEU A 46 -0.40 5.22 0.03
C LEU A 46 -1.68 5.90 -0.44
N ALA A 47 -2.71 5.12 -0.81
CA ALA A 47 -4.01 5.65 -1.16
C ALA A 47 -4.66 6.41 0.01
N SER A 48 -4.47 5.95 1.26
CA SER A 48 -4.93 6.67 2.45
C SER A 48 -4.17 7.98 2.67
N ALA A 49 -2.89 8.04 2.33
CA ALA A 49 -2.12 9.28 2.40
C ALA A 49 -2.64 10.33 1.40
N GLU A 50 -2.90 9.92 0.15
CA GLU A 50 -3.51 10.80 -0.86
C GLU A 50 -4.92 11.25 -0.48
N ALA A 51 -5.74 10.35 0.07
CA ALA A 51 -7.06 10.69 0.58
C ALA A 51 -6.98 11.73 1.72
N CYS A 52 -6.04 11.59 2.65
CA CYS A 52 -5.79 12.59 3.70
C CYS A 52 -5.36 13.95 3.13
N GLU A 53 -4.53 13.98 2.09
CA GLU A 53 -4.12 15.22 1.41
C GLU A 53 -5.29 15.89 0.69
N ALA A 54 -6.14 15.12 0.01
CA ALA A 54 -7.35 15.63 -0.63
C ALA A 54 -8.33 16.23 0.39
N LEU A 55 -8.51 15.57 1.53
CA LEU A 55 -9.31 16.12 2.64
C LEU A 55 -8.68 17.40 3.19
N ALA A 56 -7.36 17.42 3.39
CA ALA A 56 -6.64 18.61 3.85
C ALA A 56 -6.84 19.81 2.90
N ALA A 57 -6.76 19.58 1.58
CA ALA A 57 -7.03 20.59 0.57
C ALA A 57 -8.47 21.11 0.64
N HIS A 58 -9.46 20.21 0.78
CA HIS A 58 -10.87 20.60 0.92
C HIS A 58 -11.11 21.51 2.16
N TYR A 59 -10.53 21.17 3.32
CA TYR A 59 -10.64 22.00 4.52
C TYR A 59 -9.87 23.33 4.41
N ALA A 60 -8.79 23.37 3.63
CA ALA A 60 -8.03 24.60 3.38
C ALA A 60 -8.77 25.58 2.46
N ASP A 61 -9.47 25.07 1.45
CA ASP A 61 -10.23 25.89 0.49
C ASP A 61 -11.57 26.39 1.08
N ASN A 62 -12.21 25.62 1.97
CA ASN A 62 -13.50 25.96 2.57
C ASN A 62 -13.46 26.05 4.12
N PRO A 63 -12.61 26.89 4.72
CA PRO A 63 -12.38 26.88 6.17
C PRO A 63 -13.61 27.34 6.97
N ALA A 64 -14.39 28.29 6.43
CA ALA A 64 -15.56 28.86 7.12
C ALA A 64 -16.82 27.98 7.00
N GLU A 65 -17.00 27.29 5.87
CA GLU A 65 -18.21 26.52 5.57
C GLU A 65 -18.22 25.16 6.29
N VAL A 66 -17.04 24.60 6.56
CA VAL A 66 -16.92 23.21 7.03
C VAL A 66 -16.63 23.13 8.55
N VAL A 67 -15.97 24.13 9.15
CA VAL A 67 -15.55 24.06 10.56
C VAL A 67 -16.16 25.17 11.42
N GLY A 68 -16.73 26.22 10.83
CA GLY A 68 -17.31 27.36 11.54
C GLY A 68 -16.30 28.27 12.23
N ASP A 69 -15.03 27.83 12.36
CA ASP A 69 -13.90 28.57 12.91
C ASP A 69 -12.62 28.31 12.09
N LEU A 70 -11.92 29.39 11.74
CA LEU A 70 -10.71 29.37 10.93
C LEU A 70 -9.57 28.63 11.64
N GLU A 71 -9.44 28.79 12.96
CA GLU A 71 -8.40 28.09 13.74
C GLU A 71 -8.66 26.57 13.77
N GLY A 72 -9.93 26.17 13.84
CA GLY A 72 -10.33 24.77 13.74
C GLY A 72 -10.03 24.15 12.37
N ALA A 73 -10.22 24.92 11.29
CA ALA A 73 -9.88 24.46 9.94
C ALA A 73 -8.38 24.22 9.77
N VAL A 74 -7.54 25.17 10.20
CA VAL A 74 -6.08 25.05 10.12
C VAL A 74 -5.56 23.84 10.91
N THR A 75 -6.10 23.61 12.12
CA THR A 75 -5.69 22.46 12.93
C THR A 75 -6.12 21.14 12.31
N LYS A 76 -7.33 21.04 11.74
CA LYS A 76 -7.77 19.87 10.97
C LYS A 76 -6.86 19.60 9.77
N THR A 77 -6.59 20.60 8.94
CA THR A 77 -5.69 20.48 7.77
C THR A 77 -4.32 19.95 8.18
N GLN A 78 -3.71 20.52 9.23
CA GLN A 78 -2.40 20.06 9.73
C GLN A 78 -2.44 18.62 10.26
N ASN A 79 -3.53 18.23 10.91
CA ASN A 79 -3.68 16.87 11.42
C ASN A 79 -3.78 15.85 10.28
N PHE A 80 -4.52 16.17 9.21
CA PHE A 80 -4.61 15.31 8.03
C PHE A 80 -3.27 15.20 7.29
N LEU A 81 -2.53 16.30 7.14
CA LEU A 81 -1.18 16.26 6.55
C LEU A 81 -0.22 15.39 7.39
N ARG A 82 -0.24 15.52 8.72
CA ARG A 82 0.54 14.66 9.61
C ARG A 82 0.14 13.19 9.51
N ALA A 83 -1.15 12.90 9.29
CA ALA A 83 -1.61 11.53 9.07
C ALA A 83 -1.09 10.97 7.74
N ALA A 84 -1.10 11.77 6.67
CA ALA A 84 -0.54 11.38 5.38
C ALA A 84 0.95 11.04 5.47
N ASP A 85 1.74 11.87 6.16
CA ASP A 85 3.18 11.62 6.37
C ASP A 85 3.43 10.30 7.13
N ARG A 86 2.60 10.00 8.14
CA ARG A 86 2.69 8.74 8.89
C ARG A 86 2.39 7.54 8.01
N TYR A 87 1.36 7.60 7.16
CA TYR A 87 1.03 6.49 6.27
C TYR A 87 2.11 6.28 5.20
N ARG A 88 2.72 7.36 4.69
CA ARG A 88 3.90 7.25 3.81
C ARG A 88 5.10 6.60 4.50
N ALA A 89 5.39 7.00 5.74
CA ALA A 89 6.46 6.40 6.52
C ALA A 89 6.22 4.90 6.76
N GLN A 90 4.99 4.52 7.12
CA GLN A 90 4.61 3.12 7.30
C GLN A 90 4.74 2.31 6.01
N ALA A 91 4.29 2.84 4.88
CA ALA A 91 4.44 2.18 3.58
C ALA A 91 5.92 1.98 3.20
N ALA A 92 6.78 2.95 3.53
CA ALA A 92 8.22 2.84 3.31
C ALA A 92 8.88 1.79 4.22
N GLU A 93 8.46 1.71 5.49
CA GLU A 93 8.93 0.70 6.44
C GLU A 93 8.52 -0.71 6.03
N GLU A 94 7.27 -0.91 5.58
CA GLU A 94 6.79 -2.20 5.09
C GLU A 94 7.57 -2.66 3.85
N LYS A 95 7.84 -1.74 2.92
CA LYS A 95 8.68 -2.04 1.75
C LYS A 95 10.11 -2.40 2.15
N ALA A 96 10.71 -1.64 3.06
CA ALA A 96 12.06 -1.92 3.56
C ALA A 96 12.13 -3.24 4.36
N ALA A 97 11.07 -3.61 5.07
CA ALA A 97 10.97 -4.88 5.78
C ALA A 97 10.88 -6.06 4.80
N ALA A 98 10.07 -5.95 3.73
CA ALA A 98 9.96 -6.97 2.69
C ALA A 98 11.31 -7.22 1.96
N GLU A 99 12.08 -6.16 1.71
CA GLU A 99 13.43 -6.25 1.13
C GLU A 99 14.45 -6.90 2.08
N LYS A 100 14.33 -6.66 3.40
CA LYS A 100 15.16 -7.32 4.41
C LYS A 100 14.81 -8.81 4.57
N GLU A 101 13.54 -9.17 4.51
CA GLU A 101 13.11 -10.56 4.65
C GLU A 101 13.54 -11.43 3.45
N THR A 102 13.49 -10.87 2.24
CA THR A 102 13.97 -11.55 1.02
C THR A 102 15.49 -11.73 0.99
N SER A 103 16.26 -10.76 1.50
CA SER A 103 17.72 -10.86 1.60
C SER A 103 18.22 -11.74 2.75
N ASN A 104 17.42 -11.93 3.80
CA ASN A 104 17.75 -12.75 4.96
C ASN A 104 17.33 -14.22 4.83
N ARG A 105 16.79 -14.66 3.68
CA ARG A 105 16.66 -16.09 3.42
C ARG A 105 18.07 -16.69 3.35
N PRO A 106 18.45 -17.61 4.27
CA PRO A 106 19.73 -18.28 4.15
C PRO A 106 19.76 -18.95 2.78
N ARG A 107 20.80 -18.67 1.99
CA ARG A 107 21.05 -19.37 0.72
C ARG A 107 21.07 -20.85 1.05
N ARG A 108 19.97 -21.55 0.78
CA ARG A 108 19.94 -23.02 0.86
C ARG A 108 21.09 -23.51 -0.02
N PRO A 109 21.97 -24.41 0.46
CA PRO A 109 22.88 -25.12 -0.41
C PRO A 109 22.04 -26.06 -1.28
N GLY A 110 21.42 -25.47 -2.30
CA GLY A 110 20.48 -26.12 -3.20
C GLY A 110 21.15 -26.27 -4.55
N TYR A 111 21.42 -27.52 -4.91
CA TYR A 111 21.70 -27.96 -6.27
C TYR A 111 20.85 -27.16 -7.27
N SER A 112 21.49 -26.51 -8.24
CA SER A 112 20.75 -25.86 -9.31
C SER A 112 19.98 -26.93 -10.08
N THR A 113 18.71 -26.67 -10.37
CA THR A 113 17.88 -27.52 -11.23
C THR A 113 18.50 -27.66 -12.62
N ASP A 114 19.28 -26.66 -13.06
CA ASP A 114 20.12 -26.73 -14.27
C ASP A 114 21.21 -27.82 -14.21
N ALA A 115 21.77 -28.12 -13.03
CA ALA A 115 22.75 -29.18 -12.88
C ALA A 115 22.11 -30.57 -12.89
N LEU A 116 20.87 -30.70 -12.42
CA LEU A 116 20.10 -31.95 -12.44
C LEU A 116 19.64 -32.34 -13.86
N ASN A 117 19.39 -31.36 -14.72
CA ASN A 117 18.94 -31.59 -16.11
C ASN A 117 20.08 -31.65 -17.14
N ARG A 118 21.34 -31.46 -16.74
CA ARG A 118 22.47 -31.76 -17.65
C ARG A 118 22.55 -33.27 -17.84
N GLY A 119 22.24 -33.71 -19.05
CA GLY A 119 22.44 -35.09 -19.47
C GLY A 119 23.84 -35.58 -19.08
N SER A 120 23.91 -36.82 -18.60
CA SER A 120 25.14 -37.41 -18.05
C SER A 120 26.30 -37.26 -19.04
N VAL A 121 27.28 -36.42 -18.69
CA VAL A 121 28.48 -36.19 -19.51
C VAL A 121 29.45 -37.39 -19.43
N PHE A 122 29.27 -38.28 -18.44
CA PHE A 122 30.10 -39.46 -18.29
C PHE A 122 29.66 -40.59 -19.24
N LYS A 123 30.31 -40.67 -20.40
CA LYS A 123 30.38 -41.92 -21.17
C LYS A 123 31.30 -42.89 -20.41
N ARG A 124 30.74 -43.93 -19.78
CA ARG A 124 31.55 -45.06 -19.31
C ARG A 124 32.14 -45.72 -20.55
N GLY A 125 33.46 -45.64 -20.72
CA GLY A 125 34.16 -46.39 -21.75
C GLY A 125 33.94 -47.87 -21.52
N THR A 126 33.16 -48.52 -22.39
CA THR A 126 33.07 -49.97 -22.43
C THR A 126 34.36 -50.48 -23.06
N CYS A 127 35.30 -50.94 -22.23
CA CYS A 127 36.40 -51.77 -22.69
C CYS A 127 35.80 -53.10 -23.15
N SER A 128 35.52 -53.23 -24.45
CA SER A 128 35.22 -54.50 -25.10
C SER A 128 36.55 -55.18 -25.43
N GLY A 129 36.98 -56.09 -24.55
CA GLY A 129 38.04 -57.04 -24.86
C GLY A 129 37.44 -58.29 -25.50
N ASN A 130 37.85 -58.57 -26.73
CA ASN A 130 38.23 -59.89 -27.25
C ASN A 130 38.84 -59.74 -28.64
#